data_AF-A0A7W1MW53-F1
#
_entry.id   AF-A0A7W1MW53-F1
#
_cell.length_a   1.000
_cell.length_b   1.000
_cell.length_c   1.000
_cell.angle_alpha   90.00
_cell.angle_beta   90.00
_cell.angle_gamma   90.00
#
_symmetry.space_group_name_H-M   'P 1'
#
loop_
_entity.id
_entity.type
_entity.pdbx_description
1 polymer ?
#
loop_
_entity_poly.entity_id
_entity_poly.type
_entity_poly.pdbx_seq_one_letter_code
_entity_poly.pdbx_strand_id
1 'polypeptide(L)' 'MHALFELPPKARPSDVVNNVKTVLSRRLRSEYPTLVAAYRGKAVLWSPSYCILSAGGAPIEILKRYVQEQKKPT' A
#
# COMPACT_ATOMS: atom_id res chain seq x y z
N MET A 1 -6.51 2.54 10.34
CA MET A 1 -5.83 3.45 9.38
C MET A 1 -6.27 3.04 7.99
N HIS A 2 -6.70 4.00 7.17
CA HIS A 2 -7.03 3.80 5.77
C HIS A 2 -6.14 4.74 4.95
N ALA A 3 -5.58 4.23 3.86
CA ALA A 3 -4.73 4.99 2.96
C ALA A 3 -5.04 4.60 1.52
N LEU A 4 -5.02 5.58 0.62
CA LEU A 4 -5.11 5.38 -0.82
C LEU A 4 -3.75 5.76 -1.42
N PHE A 5 -3.19 4.88 -2.25
CA PHE A 5 -1.90 5.09 -2.87
C PHE A 5 -1.91 4.52 -4.29
N GLU A 6 -1.15 5.17 -5.17
CA GLU A 6 -0.89 4.69 -6.52
C GLU A 6 0.46 3.97 -6.55
N LEU A 7 0.52 2.79 -7.18
CA LEU A 7 1.73 1.99 -7.27
C LEU A 7 2.17 1.79 -8.72
N PRO A 8 3.48 1.74 -8.98
CA PRO A 8 3.98 1.22 -10.25
C PRO A 8 3.45 -0.21 -10.48
N PRO A 9 3.13 -0.60 -11.72
CA PRO A 9 2.57 -1.93 -12.02
C PRO A 9 3.48 -3.10 -11.61
N LYS A 10 4.80 -2.85 -11.51
CA LYS A 10 5.80 -3.86 -11.11
C LYS A 10 5.93 -4.00 -9.60
N ALA A 11 5.37 -3.08 -8.82
CA ALA A 11 5.46 -3.11 -7.36
C ALA A 11 4.48 -4.15 -6.79
N ARG A 12 4.92 -4.89 -5.77
CA ARG A 12 4.05 -5.83 -5.05
C ARG A 12 3.30 -5.07 -3.95
N PRO A 13 1.95 -5.03 -3.96
CA PRO A 13 1.19 -4.27 -2.96
C PRO A 13 1.44 -4.73 -1.51
N SER A 14 1.64 -6.04 -1.31
CA SER A 14 1.94 -6.62 0.00
C SER A 14 3.23 -6.08 0.61
N ASP A 15 4.29 -5.94 -0.20
CA ASP A 15 5.58 -5.40 0.26
C ASP A 15 5.44 -3.96 0.73
N VAL A 16 4.68 -3.15 -0.01
CA VAL A 16 4.45 -1.74 0.32
C VAL A 16 3.74 -1.63 1.66
N VAL A 17 2.65 -2.38 1.85
CA VAL A 17 1.89 -2.36 3.11
C VAL A 17 2.75 -2.84 4.28
N ASN A 18 3.52 -3.91 4.10
CA ASN A 18 4.42 -4.42 5.13
C ASN A 18 5.52 -3.43 5.49
N ASN A 19 6.09 -2.76 4.48
CA ASN A 19 7.12 -1.73 4.69
C ASN A 19 6.54 -0.54 5.46
N VAL A 20 5.39 -0.01 5.03
CA VAL A 20 4.70 1.11 5.70
C VAL A 20 4.42 0.77 7.17
N LYS A 21 3.79 -0.39 7.44
CA LYS A 21 3.51 -0.82 8.82
C LYS A 21 4.78 -0.93 9.64
N THR A 22 5.85 -1.50 9.08
CA THR A 22 7.13 -1.69 9.77
C THR A 22 7.83 -0.37 10.08
N VAL A 23 7.98 0.49 9.07
CA VAL A 23 8.70 1.76 9.21
C VAL A 23 7.95 2.71 10.14
N LEU A 24 6.62 2.82 9.98
CA LEU A 24 5.81 3.64 10.88
C LEU A 24 5.84 3.10 12.31
N SER A 25 5.75 1.78 12.49
CA SER A 25 5.88 1.18 13.83
C SER A 25 7.20 1.53 14.50
N ARG A 26 8.30 1.47 13.76
CA ARG A 26 9.63 1.82 14.29
C ARG A 26 9.74 3.31 14.62
N ARG A 27 9.35 4.19 13.69
CA ARG A 27 9.44 5.64 13.88
C ARG A 27 8.56 6.13 15.02
N LEU A 28 7.28 5.73 15.04
CA LEU A 28 6.35 6.17 16.09
C LEU A 28 6.79 5.72 17.49
N ARG A 29 7.37 4.53 17.63
CA ARG A 29 7.94 4.09 18.91
C ARG A 29 9.18 4.87 19.32
N SER A 30 9.97 5.34 18.36
CA SER A 30 11.15 6.18 18.62
C SER A 30 10.75 7.61 19.01
N GLU A 31 9.75 8.17 18.35
CA GLU A 31 9.29 9.55 18.58
C GLU A 31 8.38 9.66 19.81
N TYR A 32 7.63 8.61 20.13
CA TYR A 32 6.67 8.57 21.23
C TYR A 32 6.94 7.37 22.15
N PRO A 33 7.90 7.46 23.10
CA PRO A 33 8.21 6.36 24.02
C PRO A 33 7.02 5.91 24.88
N THR A 34 6.10 6.83 25.21
CA THR A 34 4.87 6.55 25.96
C THR A 34 3.91 5.62 25.21
N LEU A 35 4.03 5.54 23.88
CA LEU A 35 3.21 4.67 23.04
C LEU A 35 3.41 3.18 23.36
N VAL A 36 4.60 2.79 23.83
CA VAL A 36 4.89 1.41 24.25
C VAL A 36 4.03 0.99 25.46
N ALA A 37 3.76 1.93 26.37
CA ALA A 37 2.88 1.69 27.51
C ALA A 37 1.42 1.47 27.07
N ALA A 38 0.97 2.16 26.01
CA ALA A 38 -0.38 2.02 25.47
C ALA A 38 -0.67 0.60 24.93
N TYR A 39 0.36 -0.13 24.45
CA TYR A 39 0.24 -1.51 23.97
C TYR A 39 0.57 -2.57 25.03
N ARG A 40 0.35 -2.24 26.31
CA ARG A 40 0.60 -3.15 27.46
C ARG A 40 2.03 -3.71 27.46
N GLY A 41 3.01 -2.89 27.07
CA GLY A 41 4.42 -3.28 27.01
C GLY A 41 4.79 -4.18 25.82
N LYS A 42 3.87 -4.46 24.88
CA LYS A 42 4.20 -5.21 23.66
C LYS A 42 4.81 -4.28 22.61
N ALA A 43 5.89 -4.74 21.97
CA ALA A 43 6.56 -4.02 20.89
C ALA A 43 5.83 -4.10 19.53
N VAL A 44 4.49 -4.15 19.53
CA VAL A 44 3.67 -4.35 18.31
C VAL A 44 2.62 -3.25 18.22
N LEU A 45 2.74 -2.41 17.17
CA LEU A 45 1.82 -1.30 16.92
C LEU A 45 0.57 -1.71 16.12
N TRP A 46 0.75 -2.65 15.19
CA TRP A 46 -0.27 -3.02 14.20
C TRP A 46 -0.71 -4.47 14.37
N SER A 47 -1.97 -4.76 14.03
CA SER A 47 -2.39 -6.15 13.76
C SER A 47 -1.52 -6.75 12.64
N PRO A 48 -1.19 -8.05 12.66
CA PRO A 48 -0.44 -8.69 11.58
C PRO A 48 -1.20 -8.59 10.24
N SER A 49 -2.53 -8.62 10.27
CA SER A 49 -3.38 -8.57 9.07
C SER A 49 -3.42 -7.20 8.39
N TYR A 50 -3.80 -7.17 7.11
CA TYR A 50 -4.07 -5.96 6.34
C TYR A 50 -5.14 -6.23 5.27
N CYS A 51 -5.79 -5.18 4.78
CA CYS A 51 -6.77 -5.23 3.70
C CYS A 51 -6.28 -4.36 2.53
N ILE A 52 -6.38 -4.87 1.30
CA ILE A 52 -6.04 -4.15 0.07
C ILE A 52 -7.24 -4.26 -0.85
N LEU A 53 -7.68 -3.11 -1.39
CA LEU A 53 -8.78 -3.00 -2.31
C LEU A 53 -8.29 -2.18 -3.52
N SER A 54 -8.59 -2.64 -4.73
CA SER A 54 -8.36 -1.85 -5.95
C SER A 54 -9.33 -0.67 -5.97
N ALA A 55 -8.81 0.53 -6.22
CA ALA A 55 -9.60 1.74 -6.37
C ALA A 55 -9.38 2.30 -7.78
N GLY A 56 -10.46 2.45 -8.54
CA GLY A 56 -10.44 2.95 -9.90
C GLY A 56 -10.43 1.84 -10.97
N GLY A 57 -10.98 2.18 -12.13
CA GLY A 57 -10.93 1.37 -13.35
C GLY A 57 -10.57 2.24 -14.54
N ALA A 58 -9.89 1.67 -15.54
CA ALA A 58 -9.67 2.37 -16.80
C ALA A 58 -11.00 2.50 -17.53
N PRO A 59 -11.43 3.72 -17.93
CA PRO A 59 -12.58 3.89 -18.80
C PRO A 59 -12.43 3.03 -20.07
N ILE A 60 -13.52 2.47 -20.56
CA ILE A 60 -13.49 1.57 -21.73
C ILE A 60 -12.91 2.28 -22.96
N GLU A 61 -13.08 3.60 -23.04
CA GLU A 61 -12.51 4.47 -24.06
C GLU A 61 -10.97 4.45 -24.06
N ILE A 62 -10.35 4.45 -22.86
CA ILE A 62 -8.90 4.37 -22.70
C ILE A 62 -8.38 3.02 -23.18
N LEU A 63 -9.09 1.93 -22.85
CA LEU A 63 -8.73 0.58 -23.30
C LEU A 63 -8.86 0.43 -24.82
N LYS A 64 -9.94 0.95 -25.41
CA LYS A 64 -10.14 0.95 -26.87
C LYS A 64 -9.01 1.69 -27.59
N ARG A 65 -8.67 2.89 -27.09
CA ARG A 65 -7.57 3.70 -27.67
C ARG A 65 -6.24 2.97 -27.56
N TYR A 66 -5.93 2.38 -26.40
CA TYR A 66 -4.71 1.60 -26.20
C TYR A 66 -4.58 0.46 -27.23
N VAL A 67 -5.65 -0.28 -27.52
CA VAL A 67 -5.63 -1.37 -28.51
C VAL A 67 -5.46 -0.85 -29.93
N GLN A 68 -6.12 0.26 -30.30
CA GLN A 68 -6.02 0.86 -31.63
C GLN A 68 -4.63 1.42 -31.94
N GLU A 69 -3.95 1.95 -30.93
CA GLU A 69 -2.60 2.55 -31.06
C GLU A 69 -1.47 1.49 -31.04
N GLN A 70 -1.77 0.23 -30.72
CA GLN A 70 -0.78 -0.84 -30.77
C GLN A 70 -0.33 -1.07 -32.22
N LYS A 71 0.98 -1.00 -32.46
CA LYS A 71 1.56 -1.37 -33.76
C LYS A 71 1.16 -2.81 -34.08
N LYS A 72 0.53 -3.01 -35.24
CA LYS A 72 0.22 -4.36 -35.71
C LYS A 72 1.55 -5.12 -35.90
N PRO A 73 1.71 -6.33 -35.34
CA PRO A 73 2.85 -7.17 -35.67
C PRO A 73 2.78 -7.48 -37.17
N THR A 74 3.86 -7.17 -37.90
CA THR A 74 4.12 -7.69 -39.26
C THR A 74 4.38 -9.19 -39.24
#